data_AF-A0A016VUD2-F1
#
_entry.id   AF-A0A016VUD2-F1
#
_cell.length_a   1.000
_cell.length_b   1.000
_cell.length_c   1.000
_cell.angle_alpha   90.00
_cell.angle_beta   90.00
_cell.angle_gamma   90.00
#
_symmetry.space_group_name_H-M   'P 1'
#
loop_
_entity.id
_entity.type
_entity.pdbx_description
1 polymer ?
#
loop_
_entity_poly.entity_id
_entity_poly.type
_entity_poly.pdbx_seq_one_letter_code
_entity_poly.pdbx_strand_id
1 'polypeptide(L)'
;MFGFLAFNGGSMADIVKPGEGDIVALAMINTILCGAFAALTFLIIHFLTMGKWTLLLTINACLAGMVSACAGCNRMEPWASSFTGIGAGLIYLGLSHFMIKIKVDDPLDAFAVHAGGGFWGLLSTCIIAHDGIVYAIADAIGNKHGALSSRRAFAQLGWQLICIVAIITWSLLWMVPIFLFLKKIGKLRVSEEVEINGLDIYKHGEAAYPLHAYGHGWDEYEPIKDKSTGRATNRRKFSDHAEISLEQLAAAYERRTSVAPIAMLSSTINGEGSRRKSLYVNPSHYEHPEHHSQAKEKNRVQKRVTHNPTVEMAPSVPTTAKSSRADILDMYEDEPQQMRI
;
A
#
# COMPACT_ATOMS: atom_id res chain seq x y z
N MET A 1 2.42 6.26 7.11
CA MET A 1 2.19 6.68 8.50
C MET A 1 3.31 7.59 9.03
N PHE A 2 4.56 7.13 9.14
CA PHE A 2 5.67 7.93 9.69
C PHE A 2 5.79 9.34 9.07
N GLY A 3 5.80 9.46 7.74
CA GLY A 3 5.87 10.77 7.07
C GLY A 3 4.69 11.70 7.35
N PHE A 4 3.51 11.17 7.67
CA PHE A 4 2.34 12.00 8.00
C PHE A 4 2.46 12.69 9.36
N LEU A 5 3.26 12.14 10.28
CA LEU A 5 3.54 12.80 11.55
C LEU A 5 4.33 14.10 11.32
N ALA A 6 5.31 14.06 10.42
CA ALA A 6 6.03 15.24 9.99
C ALA A 6 5.14 16.19 9.14
N PHE A 7 4.24 15.65 8.31
CA PHE A 7 3.33 16.47 7.51
C PHE A 7 2.39 17.32 8.38
N ASN A 8 1.66 16.68 9.31
CA ASN A 8 0.71 17.37 10.17
C ASN A 8 1.40 18.12 11.33
N GLY A 9 2.39 17.50 11.98
CA GLY A 9 3.15 18.16 13.05
C GLY A 9 4.00 19.32 12.54
N GLY A 10 4.67 19.14 11.39
CA GLY A 10 5.50 20.17 10.77
C GLY A 10 4.71 21.33 10.15
N SER A 11 3.38 21.23 10.05
CA SER A 11 2.53 22.35 9.61
C SER A 11 2.52 23.52 10.61
N MET A 12 3.02 23.32 11.84
CA MET A 12 3.31 24.41 12.78
C MET A 12 4.50 25.28 12.36
N ALA A 13 5.34 24.82 11.43
CA ALA A 13 6.53 25.46 10.87
C ALA A 13 7.69 25.70 11.85
N ASP A 14 7.42 26.06 13.10
CA ASP A 14 8.40 26.23 14.16
C ASP A 14 7.89 25.78 15.55
N ILE A 15 8.81 25.63 16.50
CA ILE A 15 8.56 25.28 17.91
C ILE A 15 9.37 26.18 18.86
N VAL A 16 9.50 27.45 18.49
CA VAL A 16 10.38 28.41 19.17
C VAL A 16 9.69 29.04 20.37
N LYS A 17 8.37 29.21 20.32
CA LYS A 17 7.60 29.83 21.40
C LYS A 17 7.09 28.79 22.40
N PRO A 18 6.96 29.15 23.69
CA PRO A 18 6.34 28.29 24.68
C PRO A 18 4.95 27.81 24.24
N GLY A 19 4.68 26.51 24.36
CA GLY A 19 3.40 25.88 24.01
C GLY A 19 3.28 25.39 22.56
N GLU A 20 4.16 25.79 21.64
CA GLU A 20 4.12 25.31 20.23
C GLU A 20 4.42 23.82 20.13
N GLY A 21 5.32 23.30 20.97
CA GLY A 21 5.61 21.86 21.06
C GLY A 21 4.39 21.01 21.42
N ASP A 22 3.51 21.53 22.29
CA ASP A 22 2.28 20.83 22.67
C ASP A 22 1.28 20.77 21.51
N ILE A 23 1.23 21.82 20.68
CA ILE A 23 0.39 21.85 19.47
C ILE A 23 0.88 20.81 18.45
N VAL A 24 2.20 20.71 18.27
CA VAL A 24 2.81 19.67 17.40
C VAL A 24 2.49 18.27 17.92
N ALA A 25 2.64 18.03 19.24
CA ALA A 25 2.33 16.76 19.86
C ALA A 25 0.84 16.40 19.69
N LEU A 26 -0.06 17.36 19.90
CA LEU A 26 -1.50 17.18 19.69
C LEU A 26 -1.82 16.84 18.23
N ALA A 27 -1.23 17.55 17.27
CA ALA A 27 -1.40 17.28 15.85
C ALA A 27 -0.97 15.86 15.48
N MET A 28 0.17 15.40 16.00
CA MET A 28 0.67 14.04 15.77
C MET A 28 -0.25 12.98 16.38
N ILE A 29 -0.66 13.15 17.64
CA ILE A 29 -1.57 12.22 18.33
C ILE A 29 -2.90 12.10 17.58
N ASN A 30 -3.52 13.23 17.23
CA ASN A 30 -4.78 13.25 16.51
C ASN A 30 -4.67 12.60 15.13
N THR A 31 -3.53 12.76 14.47
CA THR A 31 -3.25 12.11 13.18
C THR A 31 -3.21 10.59 13.31
N ILE A 32 -2.57 10.07 14.36
CA ILE A 32 -2.50 8.63 14.64
C ILE A 32 -3.88 8.09 14.98
N LEU A 33 -4.62 8.76 15.87
CA LEU A 33 -5.95 8.34 16.30
C LEU A 33 -6.94 8.33 15.12
N CYS A 34 -6.97 9.38 14.30
CA CYS A 34 -7.79 9.40 13.09
C CYS A 34 -7.48 8.21 12.17
N GLY A 35 -6.20 7.93 11.91
CA GLY A 35 -5.80 6.78 11.08
C GLY A 35 -6.21 5.44 11.69
N ALA A 36 -5.95 5.24 12.98
CA ALA A 36 -6.26 4.00 13.68
C ALA A 36 -7.77 3.70 13.70
N PHE A 37 -8.59 4.70 14.02
CA PHE A 37 -10.05 4.52 14.06
C PHE A 37 -10.64 4.37 12.66
N ALA A 38 -10.12 5.06 11.64
CA ALA A 38 -10.55 4.84 10.25
C ALA A 38 -10.25 3.40 9.79
N ALA A 39 -9.05 2.90 10.08
CA ALA A 39 -8.63 1.53 9.78
C ALA A 39 -9.53 0.51 10.49
N LEU A 40 -9.75 0.69 11.80
CA LEU A 40 -10.56 -0.22 12.60
C LEU A 40 -12.02 -0.24 12.14
N THR A 41 -12.63 0.92 11.91
CA THR A 41 -13.99 1.05 11.41
C THR A 41 -14.15 0.34 10.06
N PHE A 42 -13.24 0.62 9.11
CA PHE A 42 -13.27 -0.05 7.82
C PHE A 42 -13.09 -1.57 7.96
N LEU A 43 -12.07 -2.01 8.70
CA LEU A 43 -11.72 -3.41 8.86
C LEU A 43 -12.88 -4.22 9.45
N ILE A 44 -13.53 -3.70 10.50
CA ILE A 44 -14.69 -4.33 11.14
C ILE A 44 -15.87 -4.39 10.16
N ILE A 45 -16.26 -3.28 9.54
CA ILE A 45 -17.44 -3.24 8.66
C ILE A 45 -17.22 -4.08 7.41
N HIS A 46 -16.03 -4.01 6.82
CA HIS A 46 -15.66 -4.85 5.68
C HIS A 46 -15.74 -6.34 6.04
N PHE A 47 -15.24 -6.74 7.21
CA PHE A 47 -15.36 -8.13 7.66
C PHE A 47 -16.82 -8.54 7.85
N LEU A 48 -17.64 -7.70 8.48
CA LEU A 48 -19.07 -7.99 8.69
C LEU A 48 -19.86 -8.08 7.38
N THR A 49 -19.47 -7.35 6.34
CA THR A 49 -20.18 -7.31 5.05
C THR A 49 -19.66 -8.33 4.03
N MET A 50 -18.34 -8.55 3.99
CA MET A 50 -17.68 -9.42 3.00
C MET A 50 -17.18 -10.76 3.56
N GLY A 51 -17.21 -10.94 4.88
CA GLY A 51 -16.73 -12.15 5.56
C GLY A 51 -15.21 -12.38 5.49
N LYS A 52 -14.44 -11.38 5.05
CA LYS A 52 -12.99 -11.49 4.84
C LYS A 52 -12.26 -10.26 5.39
N TRP A 53 -11.07 -10.50 5.94
CA TRP A 53 -10.13 -9.46 6.31
C TRP A 53 -9.26 -9.06 5.11
N THR A 54 -8.99 -7.77 4.96
CA THR A 54 -8.19 -7.23 3.86
C THR A 54 -7.18 -6.24 4.41
N LEU A 55 -5.89 -6.54 4.27
CA LEU A 55 -4.83 -5.66 4.78
C LEU A 55 -4.70 -4.40 3.91
N LEU A 56 -4.69 -4.55 2.58
CA LEU A 56 -4.45 -3.44 1.65
C LEU A 56 -5.51 -2.35 1.79
N LEU A 57 -6.80 -2.72 1.77
CA LEU A 57 -7.87 -1.73 1.90
C LEU A 57 -7.94 -1.12 3.30
N THR A 58 -7.51 -1.86 4.33
CA THR A 58 -7.42 -1.31 5.70
C THR A 58 -6.31 -0.28 5.84
N ILE A 59 -5.18 -0.47 5.14
CA ILE A 59 -4.10 0.52 5.08
C ILE A 59 -4.59 1.77 4.33
N ASN A 60 -5.35 1.62 3.24
CA ASN A 60 -5.96 2.76 2.55
C ASN A 60 -6.97 3.50 3.43
N ALA A 61 -7.80 2.78 4.20
CA ALA A 61 -8.70 3.40 5.17
C ALA A 61 -7.93 4.14 6.28
N CYS A 62 -6.83 3.57 6.78
CA CYS A 62 -5.92 4.24 7.71
C CYS A 62 -5.42 5.56 7.11
N LEU A 63 -4.96 5.53 5.86
CA LEU A 63 -4.49 6.71 5.14
C LEU A 63 -5.61 7.75 4.97
N ALA A 64 -6.83 7.34 4.64
CA ALA A 64 -7.99 8.25 4.54
C ALA A 64 -8.30 8.96 5.88
N GLY A 65 -8.15 8.25 7.01
CA GLY A 65 -8.23 8.83 8.35
C GLY A 65 -7.14 9.88 8.59
N MET A 66 -5.88 9.55 8.27
CA MET A 66 -4.75 10.50 8.42
C MET A 66 -4.91 11.73 7.52
N VAL A 67 -5.42 11.56 6.29
CA VAL A 67 -5.78 12.66 5.38
C VAL A 67 -6.88 13.53 5.99
N SER A 68 -7.91 12.94 6.60
CA SER A 68 -8.98 13.69 7.24
C SER A 68 -8.48 14.54 8.41
N ALA A 69 -7.44 14.08 9.12
CA ALA A 69 -6.82 14.83 10.21
C ALA A 69 -6.15 16.14 9.73
N CYS A 70 -5.71 16.23 8.48
CA CYS A 70 -4.99 17.41 7.97
C CYS A 70 -5.76 18.73 8.11
N ALA A 71 -7.09 18.69 8.11
CA ALA A 71 -7.92 19.89 8.18
C ALA A 71 -7.95 20.54 9.59
N GLY A 72 -7.66 19.79 10.65
CA GLY A 72 -7.88 20.27 12.01
C GLY A 72 -7.17 19.50 13.12
N CYS A 73 -6.12 18.74 12.81
CA CYS A 73 -5.39 17.92 13.78
C CYS A 73 -4.87 18.71 15.01
N ASN A 74 -4.63 20.01 14.90
CA ASN A 74 -4.20 20.87 16.01
C ASN A 74 -5.35 21.54 16.78
N ARG A 75 -6.61 21.32 16.39
CA ARG A 75 -7.79 22.02 16.95
C ARG A 75 -8.85 21.08 17.50
N MET A 76 -8.57 19.79 17.56
CA MET A 76 -9.48 18.77 18.09
C MET A 76 -8.91 18.17 19.37
N GLU A 77 -9.79 17.80 20.29
CA GLU A 77 -9.43 16.90 21.37
C GLU A 77 -9.06 15.50 20.82
N PRO A 78 -8.13 14.76 21.45
CA PRO A 78 -7.76 13.41 21.02
C PRO A 78 -8.94 12.46 20.88
N TRP A 79 -9.86 12.45 21.84
CA TRP A 79 -11.05 11.60 21.76
C TRP A 79 -11.98 12.02 20.59
N ALA A 80 -12.04 13.31 20.27
CA ALA A 80 -12.85 13.83 19.18
C ALA A 80 -12.25 13.42 17.82
N SER A 81 -10.92 13.44 17.70
CA SER A 81 -10.22 13.02 16.49
C SER A 81 -10.57 11.57 16.07
N SER A 82 -10.81 10.68 17.03
CA SER A 82 -11.27 9.31 16.76
C SER A 82 -12.58 9.28 15.95
N PHE A 83 -13.52 10.20 16.20
CA PHE A 83 -14.77 10.31 15.42
C PHE A 83 -14.54 10.81 14.00
N THR A 84 -13.58 11.72 13.80
CA THR A 84 -13.12 12.07 12.45
C THR A 84 -12.59 10.84 11.72
N GLY A 85 -11.77 10.02 12.39
CA GLY A 85 -11.29 8.75 11.87
C GLY A 85 -12.41 7.78 11.47
N ILE A 86 -13.36 7.53 12.37
CA ILE A 86 -14.53 6.66 12.11
C ILE A 86 -15.27 7.12 10.85
N GLY A 87 -15.59 8.42 10.75
CA GLY A 87 -16.26 8.97 9.58
C GLY A 87 -15.44 8.84 8.30
N ALA A 88 -14.12 9.02 8.37
CA ALA A 88 -13.22 8.84 7.23
C ALA A 88 -13.24 7.40 6.72
N GLY A 89 -13.21 6.40 7.62
CA GLY A 89 -13.30 4.98 7.27
C GLY A 89 -14.63 4.63 6.58
N LEU A 90 -15.74 5.22 7.03
CA LEU A 90 -17.06 5.06 6.40
C LEU A 90 -17.13 5.70 5.01
N ILE A 91 -16.63 6.93 4.88
CA ILE A 91 -16.59 7.66 3.60
C ILE A 91 -15.69 6.92 2.59
N TYR A 92 -14.53 6.45 3.02
CA TYR A 92 -13.63 5.64 2.21
C TYR A 92 -14.33 4.36 1.72
N LEU A 93 -14.97 3.60 2.63
CA LEU A 93 -15.72 2.39 2.27
C LEU A 93 -16.78 2.70 1.20
N GLY A 94 -17.60 3.74 1.42
CA GLY A 94 -18.65 4.15 0.50
C GLY A 94 -18.12 4.57 -0.86
N LEU A 95 -17.06 5.38 -0.90
CA LEU A 95 -16.49 5.91 -2.14
C LEU A 95 -15.73 4.84 -2.94
N SER A 96 -14.92 3.98 -2.29
CA SER A 96 -14.24 2.89 -2.99
C SER A 96 -15.26 1.96 -3.67
N HIS A 97 -16.33 1.56 -2.95
CA HIS A 97 -17.43 0.80 -3.54
C HIS A 97 -18.17 1.56 -4.65
N PHE A 98 -18.35 2.87 -4.50
CA PHE A 98 -18.99 3.70 -5.51
C PHE A 98 -18.17 3.75 -6.80
N MET A 99 -16.85 3.93 -6.72
CA MET A 99 -15.94 3.97 -7.89
C MET A 99 -16.00 2.67 -8.70
N ILE A 100 -15.98 1.53 -8.02
CA ILE A 100 -16.17 0.21 -8.65
C ILE A 100 -17.54 0.11 -9.31
N LYS A 101 -18.60 0.58 -8.64
CA LYS A 101 -19.98 0.54 -9.16
C LYS A 101 -20.14 1.36 -10.44
N ILE A 102 -19.47 2.50 -10.55
CA ILE A 102 -19.49 3.33 -11.77
C ILE A 102 -18.46 2.91 -12.82
N LYS A 103 -17.73 1.81 -12.58
CA LYS A 103 -16.69 1.27 -13.48
C LYS A 103 -15.58 2.27 -13.79
N VAL A 104 -15.24 3.11 -12.82
CA VAL A 104 -14.05 3.96 -12.90
C VAL A 104 -12.91 3.24 -12.23
N ASP A 105 -11.85 3.00 -13.00
CA ASP A 105 -10.65 2.32 -12.56
C ASP A 105 -9.72 3.30 -11.83
N ASP A 106 -9.75 3.24 -10.50
CA ASP A 106 -8.84 3.96 -9.61
C ASP A 106 -7.97 2.91 -8.88
N PRO A 107 -6.82 2.53 -9.47
CA PRO A 107 -6.07 1.34 -9.05
C PRO A 107 -5.50 1.43 -7.63
N LEU A 108 -5.41 2.65 -7.07
CA LEU A 108 -4.87 2.92 -5.74
C LEU A 108 -5.93 3.40 -4.74
N ASP A 109 -7.21 3.44 -5.13
CA ASP A 109 -8.28 4.14 -4.39
C ASP A 109 -7.92 5.61 -4.06
N ALA A 110 -7.11 6.27 -4.89
CA ALA A 110 -6.60 7.61 -4.62
C ALA A 110 -7.73 8.64 -4.44
N PHE A 111 -8.80 8.53 -5.21
CA PHE A 111 -9.98 9.37 -5.08
C PHE A 111 -10.70 9.14 -3.74
N ALA A 112 -10.97 7.89 -3.38
CA ALA A 112 -11.65 7.56 -2.14
C ALA A 112 -10.82 7.96 -0.91
N VAL A 113 -9.51 7.77 -0.94
CA VAL A 113 -8.59 8.13 0.14
C VAL A 113 -8.43 9.65 0.25
N HIS A 114 -8.03 10.32 -0.83
CA HIS A 114 -7.62 11.72 -0.76
C HIS A 114 -8.79 12.69 -0.91
N ALA A 115 -9.65 12.51 -1.91
CA ALA A 115 -10.80 13.38 -2.09
C ALA A 115 -11.86 13.10 -1.01
N GLY A 116 -12.13 11.82 -0.73
CA GLY A 116 -13.05 11.41 0.33
C GLY A 116 -12.59 11.81 1.73
N GLY A 117 -11.35 11.45 2.10
CA GLY A 117 -10.77 11.82 3.39
C GLY A 117 -10.62 13.33 3.53
N GLY A 118 -10.16 14.04 2.50
CA GLY A 118 -10.02 15.51 2.53
C GLY A 118 -11.37 16.21 2.70
N PHE A 119 -12.39 15.78 1.95
CA PHE A 119 -13.75 16.29 2.09
C PHE A 119 -14.30 16.09 3.50
N TRP A 120 -14.21 14.86 4.02
CA TRP A 120 -14.69 14.57 5.37
C TRP A 120 -13.92 15.35 6.43
N GLY A 121 -12.59 15.46 6.32
CA GLY A 121 -11.77 16.23 7.25
C GLY A 121 -12.16 17.70 7.36
N LEU A 122 -12.43 18.36 6.22
CA LEU A 122 -12.88 19.76 6.19
C LEU A 122 -14.24 19.94 6.87
N LEU A 123 -15.16 18.98 6.71
CA LEU A 123 -16.46 19.00 7.36
C LEU A 123 -16.38 18.65 8.86
N SER A 124 -15.72 17.54 9.20
CA SER A 124 -15.62 17.04 10.57
C SER A 124 -14.96 18.06 11.48
N THR A 125 -13.92 18.74 10.99
CA THR A 125 -13.26 19.84 11.67
C THR A 125 -14.23 20.96 12.06
N CYS A 126 -15.17 21.34 11.19
CA CYS A 126 -16.17 22.37 11.53
C CYS A 126 -17.17 21.91 12.60
N ILE A 127 -17.33 20.60 12.75
CA ILE A 127 -18.29 20.03 13.69
C ILE A 127 -17.63 19.87 15.07
N ILE A 128 -16.44 19.27 15.14
CA ILE A 128 -15.87 18.77 16.40
C ILE A 128 -14.60 19.49 16.89
N ALA A 129 -14.05 20.45 16.13
CA ALA A 129 -12.96 21.28 16.66
C ALA A 129 -13.45 22.17 17.81
N HIS A 130 -12.55 22.70 18.63
CA HIS A 130 -12.87 23.53 19.81
C HIS A 130 -13.78 24.74 19.51
N ASP A 131 -13.71 25.28 18.29
CA ASP A 131 -14.53 26.39 17.78
C ASP A 131 -15.65 25.93 16.82
N GLY A 132 -15.89 24.62 16.78
CA GLY A 132 -16.88 23.97 15.93
C GLY A 132 -18.29 23.97 16.49
N ILE A 133 -19.21 23.38 15.72
CA ILE A 133 -20.65 23.39 16.00
C ILE A 133 -20.99 22.73 17.34
N VAL A 134 -20.32 21.61 17.70
CA VAL A 134 -20.60 20.89 18.96
C VAL A 134 -20.33 21.78 20.18
N TYR A 135 -19.19 22.48 20.20
CA TYR A 135 -18.84 23.39 21.29
C TYR A 135 -19.72 24.64 21.30
N ALA A 136 -20.05 25.17 20.12
CA ALA A 136 -20.95 26.32 20.01
C ALA A 136 -22.36 26.04 20.56
N ILE A 137 -22.90 24.84 20.30
CA ILE A 137 -24.20 24.39 20.86
C ILE A 137 -24.09 24.24 22.39
N ALA A 138 -23.00 23.65 22.89
CA ALA A 138 -22.78 23.51 24.33
C ALA A 138 -22.75 24.88 25.04
N ASP A 139 -22.06 25.88 24.46
CA ASP A 139 -22.00 27.25 24.98
C ASP A 139 -23.36 27.95 24.95
N ALA A 140 -24.19 27.68 23.94
CA ALA A 140 -25.55 28.21 23.82
C ALA A 140 -26.48 27.65 24.90
N ILE A 141 -26.36 26.37 25.23
CA ILE A 141 -27.12 25.75 26.32
C ILE A 141 -26.63 26.27 27.68
N GLY A 142 -25.33 26.54 27.82
CA GLY A 142 -24.70 27.00 29.05
C GLY A 142 -24.81 28.49 29.37
N ASN A 143 -25.56 29.29 28.59
CA ASN A 143 -25.67 30.77 28.72
C ASN A 143 -24.33 31.54 28.61
N LYS A 144 -23.32 30.99 27.92
CA LYS A 144 -22.01 31.65 27.72
C LYS A 144 -21.91 32.21 26.30
N HIS A 145 -22.40 33.43 26.05
CA HIS A 145 -22.31 34.11 24.74
C HIS A 145 -22.66 33.24 23.50
N GLY A 146 -23.54 32.25 23.65
CA GLY A 146 -23.67 31.15 22.68
C GLY A 146 -24.24 31.54 21.31
N ALA A 147 -24.93 32.67 21.19
CA ALA A 147 -25.37 33.20 19.90
C ALA A 147 -24.18 33.60 19.01
N LEU A 148 -23.11 34.15 19.59
CA LEU A 148 -21.92 34.56 18.85
C LEU A 148 -21.06 33.35 18.47
N SER A 149 -20.88 32.38 19.38
CA SER A 149 -20.14 31.14 19.08
C SER A 149 -20.85 30.32 18.00
N SER A 150 -22.17 30.20 18.07
CA SER A 150 -22.99 29.54 17.03
C SER A 150 -22.82 30.20 15.67
N ARG A 151 -22.95 31.54 15.60
CA ARG A 151 -22.78 32.27 14.34
C ARG A 151 -21.39 32.04 13.72
N ARG A 152 -20.34 32.01 14.53
CA ARG A 152 -18.97 31.75 14.08
C ARG A 152 -18.79 30.31 13.58
N ALA A 153 -19.29 29.32 14.32
CA ALA A 153 -19.18 27.92 13.93
C ALA A 153 -19.91 27.62 12.61
N PHE A 154 -21.13 28.12 12.43
CA PHE A 154 -21.86 27.96 11.17
C PHE A 154 -21.25 28.76 10.01
N ALA A 155 -20.68 29.94 10.29
CA ALA A 155 -19.93 30.68 9.28
C ALA A 155 -18.68 29.88 8.83
N GLN A 156 -17.97 29.25 9.77
CA GLN A 156 -16.81 28.40 9.46
C GLN A 156 -17.19 27.22 8.56
N LEU A 157 -18.31 26.55 8.83
CA LEU A 157 -18.84 25.51 7.95
C LEU A 157 -19.11 26.06 6.54
N GLY A 158 -19.75 27.23 6.42
CA GLY A 158 -19.99 27.90 5.14
C GLY A 158 -18.70 28.18 4.38
N TRP A 159 -17.67 28.69 5.06
CA TRP A 159 -16.36 28.93 4.45
C TRP A 159 -15.70 27.64 3.99
N GLN A 160 -15.75 26.55 4.77
CA GLN A 160 -15.15 25.29 4.32
C GLN A 160 -15.89 24.68 3.12
N LEU A 161 -17.21 24.83 3.03
CA LEU A 161 -17.96 24.40 1.84
C LEU A 161 -17.54 25.18 0.59
N ILE A 162 -17.33 26.50 0.72
CA ILE A 162 -16.81 27.33 -0.36
C ILE A 162 -15.39 26.88 -0.74
N CYS A 163 -14.52 26.62 0.25
CA CYS A 163 -13.17 26.09 0.02
C CYS A 163 -13.19 24.75 -0.72
N ILE A 164 -14.08 23.81 -0.35
CA ILE A 164 -14.24 22.53 -1.05
C ILE A 164 -14.57 22.77 -2.53
N VAL A 165 -15.56 23.61 -2.81
CA VAL A 165 -15.94 23.95 -4.20
C VAL A 165 -14.79 24.60 -4.94
N ALA A 166 -14.05 25.51 -4.29
CA ALA A 166 -12.89 26.17 -4.88
C ALA A 166 -11.77 25.17 -5.22
N ILE A 167 -11.44 24.24 -4.32
CA ILE A 167 -10.43 23.20 -4.54
C ILE A 167 -10.82 22.28 -5.69
N ILE A 168 -12.07 21.82 -5.72
CA ILE A 168 -12.59 20.97 -6.80
C ILE A 168 -12.54 21.72 -8.13
N THR A 169 -13.04 22.96 -8.17
CA THR A 169 -13.07 23.78 -9.38
C THR A 169 -11.67 24.05 -9.89
N TRP A 170 -10.74 24.45 -9.02
CA TRP A 170 -9.35 24.70 -9.39
C TRP A 170 -8.66 23.44 -9.92
N SER A 171 -8.85 22.31 -9.25
CA SER A 171 -8.27 21.03 -9.65
C SER A 171 -8.78 20.60 -11.03
N LEU A 172 -10.09 20.68 -11.27
CA LEU A 172 -10.68 20.35 -12.57
C LEU A 172 -10.26 21.33 -13.67
N LEU A 173 -10.22 22.63 -13.35
CA LEU A 173 -9.83 23.69 -14.29
C LEU A 173 -8.45 23.44 -14.89
N TRP A 174 -7.50 22.91 -14.11
CA TRP A 174 -6.14 22.63 -14.60
C TRP A 174 -5.93 21.20 -15.07
N MET A 175 -6.41 20.20 -14.32
CA MET A 175 -6.13 18.80 -14.64
C MET A 175 -6.87 18.33 -15.88
N VAL A 176 -8.10 18.81 -16.12
CA VAL A 176 -8.87 18.39 -17.31
C VAL A 176 -8.19 18.87 -18.61
N PRO A 177 -7.84 20.15 -18.80
CA PRO A 177 -7.11 20.57 -20.01
C PRO A 177 -5.77 19.87 -20.18
N ILE A 178 -4.99 19.68 -19.10
CA ILE A 178 -3.69 19.02 -19.17
C ILE A 178 -3.85 17.56 -19.62
N PHE A 179 -4.75 16.80 -19.01
CA PHE A 179 -4.94 15.40 -19.40
C PHE A 179 -5.58 15.25 -20.79
N LEU A 180 -6.50 16.15 -21.19
CA LEU A 180 -7.03 16.16 -22.55
C LEU A 180 -5.95 16.50 -23.58
N PHE A 181 -5.05 17.43 -23.27
CA PHE A 181 -3.89 17.74 -24.12
C PHE A 181 -2.95 16.54 -24.25
N LEU A 182 -2.56 15.93 -23.12
CA LEU A 182 -1.71 14.73 -23.10
C LEU A 182 -2.35 13.55 -23.85
N LYS A 183 -3.67 13.40 -23.75
CA LYS A 183 -4.43 12.41 -24.53
C LYS A 183 -4.36 12.71 -26.02
N LYS A 184 -4.53 13.97 -26.42
CA LYS A 184 -4.50 14.40 -27.83
C LYS A 184 -3.16 14.15 -28.50
N ILE A 185 -2.04 14.32 -27.78
CA ILE A 185 -0.70 14.05 -28.30
C ILE A 185 -0.25 12.59 -28.11
N GLY A 186 -1.14 11.71 -27.65
CA GLY A 186 -0.84 10.27 -27.46
C GLY A 186 0.19 9.99 -26.36
N LYS A 187 0.28 10.84 -25.32
CA LYS A 187 1.25 10.71 -24.21
C LYS A 187 0.63 10.32 -22.88
N LEU A 188 -0.69 10.26 -22.78
CA LEU A 188 -1.38 9.95 -21.51
C LEU A 188 -1.33 8.47 -21.13
N ARG A 189 -1.43 7.55 -22.10
CA ARG A 189 -1.43 6.10 -21.88
C ARG A 189 -0.47 5.43 -22.86
N VAL A 190 0.20 4.37 -22.42
CA VAL A 190 1.04 3.53 -23.27
C VAL A 190 0.20 2.72 -24.27
N SER A 191 0.83 2.13 -25.29
CA SER A 191 0.13 1.21 -26.19
C SER A 191 -0.28 -0.08 -25.46
N GLU A 192 -1.37 -0.70 -25.89
CA GLU A 192 -1.91 -1.94 -25.31
C GLU A 192 -0.86 -3.06 -25.21
N GLU A 193 -0.04 -3.23 -26.25
CA GLU A 193 1.07 -4.20 -26.22
C GLU A 193 2.07 -3.93 -25.08
N VAL A 194 2.38 -2.67 -24.80
CA VAL A 194 3.29 -2.30 -23.71
C VAL A 194 2.61 -2.44 -22.35
N GLU A 195 1.31 -2.17 -22.29
CA GLU A 195 0.52 -2.36 -21.09
C GLU A 195 0.46 -3.82 -20.66
N ILE A 196 0.20 -4.74 -21.61
CA ILE A 196 0.14 -6.19 -21.37
C ILE A 196 1.52 -6.74 -20.96
N ASN A 197 2.58 -6.31 -21.64
CA ASN A 197 3.95 -6.78 -21.34
C ASN A 197 4.54 -6.18 -20.04
N GLY A 198 3.87 -5.20 -19.43
CA GLY A 198 4.34 -4.49 -18.24
C GLY A 198 5.27 -3.31 -18.54
N LEU A 199 5.17 -2.26 -17.71
CA LEU A 199 5.93 -1.02 -17.91
C LEU A 199 7.40 -1.14 -17.51
N ASP A 200 7.76 -2.07 -16.63
CA ASP A 200 9.11 -2.17 -16.06
C ASP A 200 10.18 -2.34 -17.15
N ILE A 201 10.00 -3.33 -18.03
CA ILE A 201 10.93 -3.64 -19.11
C ILE A 201 10.97 -2.48 -20.12
N TYR A 202 9.81 -1.91 -20.46
CA TYR A 202 9.72 -0.84 -21.45
C TYR A 202 10.34 0.48 -20.96
N LYS A 203 10.20 0.83 -19.68
CA LYS A 203 10.67 2.10 -19.11
C LYS A 203 12.06 2.03 -18.50
N HIS A 204 12.38 0.93 -17.84
CA HIS A 204 13.60 0.78 -17.03
C HIS A 204 14.62 -0.17 -17.68
N GLY A 205 14.22 -0.94 -18.70
CA GLY A 205 15.12 -1.89 -19.37
C GLY A 205 15.50 -3.09 -18.50
N GLU A 206 14.80 -3.29 -17.39
CA GLU A 206 15.04 -4.37 -16.44
C GLU A 206 13.71 -4.90 -15.89
N ALA A 207 13.74 -6.15 -15.47
CA ALA A 207 12.63 -6.80 -14.79
C ALA A 207 12.76 -6.51 -13.27
N ALA A 208 11.71 -5.96 -12.65
CA ALA A 208 11.61 -5.76 -11.21
C ALA A 208 11.57 -7.09 -10.43
N TYR A 209 11.14 -8.17 -11.08
CA TYR A 209 11.07 -9.53 -10.52
C TYR A 209 11.78 -10.56 -11.43
N PRO A 210 12.01 -11.80 -10.97
CA PRO A 210 12.41 -12.87 -11.87
C PRO A 210 11.39 -13.10 -12.98
N LEU A 211 11.83 -13.49 -14.18
CA LEU A 211 10.95 -13.68 -15.35
C LEU A 211 9.78 -14.65 -15.12
N HIS A 212 9.96 -15.68 -14.30
CA HIS A 212 8.88 -16.61 -13.93
C HIS A 212 7.78 -15.99 -13.06
N ALA A 213 8.02 -14.82 -12.47
CA ALA A 213 7.03 -14.03 -11.76
C ALA A 213 6.29 -13.04 -12.68
N TYR A 214 6.77 -12.86 -13.92
CA TYR A 214 6.10 -12.07 -14.95
C TYR A 214 5.11 -12.94 -15.71
N GLY A 215 3.85 -12.76 -15.38
CA GLY A 215 2.68 -13.41 -15.94
C GLY A 215 1.50 -13.02 -15.06
N HIS A 216 0.33 -12.81 -15.62
CA HIS A 216 -0.83 -12.64 -14.77
C HIS A 216 -0.96 -13.96 -14.00
N GLY A 217 -0.77 -13.96 -12.67
CA GLY A 217 -0.89 -15.15 -11.81
C GLY A 217 -2.30 -15.77 -11.77
N TRP A 218 -3.05 -15.55 -12.84
CA TRP A 218 -4.43 -15.82 -13.16
C TRP A 218 -4.58 -16.47 -14.55
N ASP A 219 -3.49 -16.74 -15.29
CA ASP A 219 -3.59 -17.45 -16.56
C ASP A 219 -4.02 -18.91 -16.32
N GLU A 220 -5.32 -19.10 -16.55
CA GLU A 220 -6.07 -20.31 -16.90
C GLU A 220 -5.62 -21.64 -16.28
N TYR A 221 -6.09 -21.89 -15.04
CA TYR A 221 -6.19 -23.26 -14.52
C TYR A 221 -7.18 -24.08 -15.37
N GLU A 222 -6.68 -24.93 -16.29
CA GLU A 222 -7.53 -25.94 -16.91
C GLU A 222 -7.94 -27.02 -15.88
N PRO A 223 -9.23 -27.39 -15.80
CA PRO A 223 -9.67 -28.52 -15.00
C PRO A 223 -9.13 -29.84 -15.59
N ILE A 224 -8.46 -30.66 -14.77
CA ILE A 224 -7.99 -31.98 -15.21
C ILE A 224 -9.20 -32.87 -15.50
N LYS A 225 -9.46 -33.14 -16.78
CA LYS A 225 -10.34 -34.25 -17.20
C LYS A 225 -9.62 -35.57 -16.94
N ASP A 226 -10.02 -36.26 -15.88
CA ASP A 226 -9.58 -37.63 -15.63
C ASP A 226 -10.17 -38.56 -16.71
N LYS A 227 -9.30 -39.04 -17.61
CA LYS A 227 -9.71 -39.88 -18.75
C LYS A 227 -10.23 -41.26 -18.35
N SER A 228 -10.10 -41.64 -17.07
CA SER A 228 -10.49 -42.98 -16.60
C SER A 228 -11.91 -43.08 -16.04
N THR A 229 -12.54 -41.96 -15.64
CA THR A 229 -13.82 -42.00 -14.91
C THR A 229 -14.91 -41.06 -15.44
N GLY A 230 -14.63 -40.26 -16.48
CA GLY A 230 -15.62 -39.31 -17.03
C GLY A 230 -16.09 -38.24 -16.04
N ARG A 231 -15.47 -38.14 -14.86
CA ARG A 231 -15.83 -37.21 -13.79
C ARG A 231 -14.67 -36.24 -13.62
N ALA A 232 -14.95 -34.94 -13.81
CA ALA A 232 -13.97 -33.90 -13.54
C ALA A 232 -13.59 -33.95 -12.05
N THR A 233 -12.31 -34.21 -11.76
CA THR A 233 -11.80 -34.11 -10.39
C THR A 233 -11.25 -32.70 -10.20
N ASN A 234 -11.45 -32.10 -9.02
CA ASN A 234 -10.91 -30.79 -8.65
C ASN A 234 -9.39 -30.84 -8.39
N ARG A 235 -8.63 -31.55 -9.24
CA ARG A 235 -7.18 -31.56 -9.22
C ARG A 235 -6.71 -30.58 -10.29
N ARG A 236 -5.93 -29.58 -9.86
CA ARG A 236 -5.47 -28.46 -10.70
C ARG A 236 -4.21 -28.89 -11.44
N LYS A 237 -4.18 -28.71 -12.77
CA LYS A 237 -2.93 -28.75 -13.54
C LYS A 237 -2.41 -27.32 -13.63
N PHE A 238 -1.10 -27.14 -13.45
CA PHE A 238 -0.44 -25.95 -13.92
C PHE A 238 -0.58 -25.96 -15.45
N SER A 239 -1.20 -24.94 -16.04
CA SER A 239 -1.12 -24.75 -17.49
C SER A 239 0.30 -24.31 -17.76
N ASP A 240 1.09 -25.18 -18.39
CA ASP A 240 2.31 -24.74 -19.04
C ASP A 240 1.87 -23.93 -20.28
N HIS A 241 1.45 -22.69 -20.06
CA HIS A 241 1.52 -21.70 -21.13
C HIS A 241 2.98 -21.70 -21.53
N ALA A 242 3.23 -22.10 -22.79
CA ALA A 242 4.56 -22.25 -23.34
C ALA A 242 5.38 -21.05 -22.89
N GLU A 243 6.31 -21.30 -21.95
CA GLU A 243 7.32 -20.34 -21.59
C GLU A 243 7.87 -19.87 -22.92
N ILE A 244 7.65 -18.60 -23.27
CA ILE A 244 8.43 -17.97 -24.32
C ILE A 244 9.86 -18.27 -23.91
N SER A 245 10.55 -19.11 -24.67
CA SER A 245 11.83 -19.63 -24.20
C SER A 245 12.72 -18.44 -23.88
N LEU A 246 13.60 -18.55 -22.89
CA LEU A 246 14.54 -17.47 -22.55
C LEU A 246 15.27 -16.95 -23.80
N GLU A 247 15.48 -17.81 -24.79
CA GLU A 247 16.01 -17.48 -26.12
C GLU A 247 15.04 -16.64 -26.97
N GLN A 248 13.74 -16.96 -27.00
CA GLN A 248 12.73 -16.14 -27.69
C GLN A 248 12.54 -14.78 -27.03
N LEU A 249 12.64 -14.73 -25.71
CA LEU A 249 12.51 -13.51 -24.91
C LEU A 249 13.78 -12.64 -25.05
N ALA A 250 14.97 -13.25 -25.03
CA ALA A 250 16.23 -12.60 -25.37
C ALA A 250 16.27 -12.13 -26.84
N ALA A 251 15.72 -12.91 -27.78
CA ALA A 251 15.64 -12.53 -29.20
C ALA A 251 14.59 -11.43 -29.45
N ALA A 252 13.55 -11.32 -28.62
CA ALA A 252 12.64 -10.17 -28.63
C ALA A 252 13.31 -8.91 -28.06
N TYR A 253 14.19 -9.08 -27.07
CA TYR A 253 15.01 -8.02 -26.47
C TYR A 253 16.11 -7.51 -27.42
N GLU A 254 16.83 -8.41 -28.10
CA GLU A 254 17.84 -8.06 -29.13
C GLU A 254 17.20 -7.42 -30.37
N ARG A 255 15.99 -7.82 -30.76
CA ARG A 255 15.27 -7.20 -31.89
C ARG A 255 14.80 -5.77 -31.63
N ARG A 256 14.63 -5.34 -30.38
CA ARG A 256 14.18 -3.97 -30.05
C ARG A 256 15.31 -3.00 -29.69
N THR A 257 16.50 -3.50 -29.36
CA THR A 257 17.68 -2.67 -29.08
C THR A 257 18.46 -2.30 -30.34
N SER A 258 18.14 -2.88 -31.50
CA SER A 258 18.61 -2.45 -32.82
C SER A 258 17.80 -1.25 -33.35
N VAL A 259 17.78 -0.15 -32.60
CA VAL A 259 17.43 1.15 -33.20
C VAL A 259 18.52 1.45 -34.23
N ALA A 260 18.13 1.48 -35.50
CA ALA A 260 19.00 1.79 -36.63
C ALA A 260 19.86 3.04 -36.32
N PRO A 261 21.18 3.01 -36.60
CA PRO A 261 22.01 4.17 -36.37
C PRO A 261 21.59 5.30 -37.32
N ILE A 262 21.53 6.52 -36.80
CA ILE A 262 21.47 7.77 -37.57
C ILE A 262 22.75 7.82 -38.42
N ALA A 263 22.70 7.24 -39.62
CA ALA A 263 23.67 7.45 -40.67
C ALA A 263 23.19 8.63 -41.53
N MET A 264 23.25 9.83 -40.96
CA MET A 264 23.11 11.09 -41.71
C MET A 264 23.79 12.23 -40.94
N LEU A 265 25.05 12.04 -40.53
CA LEU A 265 26.01 13.15 -40.44
C LEU A 265 27.45 12.61 -40.36
N SER A 266 28.25 12.97 -41.36
CA SER A 266 29.71 12.99 -41.39
C SER A 266 30.50 11.68 -41.51
N SER A 267 30.93 11.44 -42.75
CA SER A 267 32.20 10.83 -43.17
C SER A 267 33.35 10.88 -42.17
N THR A 268 34.03 9.74 -41.93
CA THR A 268 35.43 9.47 -42.37
C THR A 268 36.01 8.18 -41.74
N ILE A 269 36.59 7.35 -42.61
CA ILE A 269 37.89 6.66 -42.47
C ILE A 269 38.02 5.52 -41.44
N ASN A 270 38.09 4.30 -41.98
CA ASN A 270 38.95 3.16 -41.62
C ASN A 270 39.58 3.13 -40.21
N GLY A 271 39.23 2.13 -39.41
CA GLY A 271 40.01 1.73 -38.25
C GLY A 271 39.29 0.71 -37.38
N GLU A 272 39.93 -0.40 -37.10
CA GLU A 272 39.48 -1.49 -36.23
C GLU A 272 38.94 -0.96 -34.88
N GLY A 273 37.62 -1.04 -34.70
CA GLY A 273 36.94 -0.63 -33.47
C GLY A 273 36.44 -1.86 -32.70
N SER A 274 37.17 -2.23 -31.65
CA SER A 274 36.83 -3.26 -30.66
C SER A 274 35.31 -3.30 -30.34
N ARG A 275 34.65 -4.40 -30.70
CA ARG A 275 33.31 -4.74 -30.17
C ARG A 275 33.40 -4.73 -28.64
N ARG A 276 32.81 -3.74 -27.99
CA ARG A 276 32.57 -3.82 -26.54
C ARG A 276 31.69 -5.05 -26.31
N LYS A 277 32.26 -6.09 -25.70
CA LYS A 277 31.53 -7.25 -25.21
C LYS A 277 30.44 -6.75 -24.26
N SER A 278 29.21 -7.22 -24.49
CA SER A 278 28.13 -7.12 -23.51
C SER A 278 28.64 -7.64 -22.17
N LEU A 279 28.42 -6.88 -21.09
CA LEU A 279 28.68 -7.31 -19.70
C LEU A 279 27.62 -8.28 -19.19
N TYR A 280 26.72 -8.75 -20.05
CA TYR A 280 25.72 -9.75 -19.71
C TYR A 280 26.38 -11.11 -19.46
N VAL A 281 26.38 -11.52 -18.19
CA VAL A 281 26.71 -12.89 -17.77
C VAL A 281 25.41 -13.67 -17.68
N ASN A 282 25.34 -14.79 -18.37
CA ASN A 282 24.21 -15.71 -18.33
C ASN A 282 23.92 -16.18 -16.88
N PRO A 283 22.72 -15.94 -16.33
CA PRO A 283 22.37 -16.31 -14.96
C PRO A 283 22.22 -17.82 -14.70
N SER A 284 22.33 -18.68 -15.72
CA SER A 284 22.30 -20.15 -15.54
C SER A 284 23.44 -20.72 -14.69
N HIS A 285 24.39 -19.87 -14.25
CA HIS A 285 25.55 -20.25 -13.44
C HIS A 285 25.71 -19.44 -12.14
N TYR A 286 24.69 -18.71 -11.68
CA TYR A 286 24.74 -18.07 -10.36
C TYR A 286 24.19 -19.02 -9.28
N GLU A 287 25.07 -19.83 -8.70
CA GLU A 287 24.75 -20.65 -7.52
C GLU A 287 24.92 -19.82 -6.25
N HIS A 288 23.83 -19.61 -5.49
CA HIS A 288 23.89 -18.96 -4.18
C HIS A 288 24.57 -19.90 -3.16
N PRO A 289 25.66 -19.50 -2.46
CA PRO A 289 26.51 -20.44 -1.71
C PRO A 289 25.92 -21.13 -0.47
N GLU A 290 24.73 -20.77 0.01
CA GLU A 290 24.35 -21.07 1.41
C GLU A 290 23.19 -22.06 1.63
N HIS A 291 22.57 -22.64 0.59
CA HIS A 291 21.43 -23.57 0.79
C HIS A 291 21.70 -25.05 0.44
N HIS A 292 22.91 -25.41 -0.01
CA HIS A 292 23.20 -26.77 -0.49
C HIS A 292 23.88 -27.72 0.50
N SER A 293 24.41 -27.25 1.63
CA SER A 293 25.03 -28.15 2.64
C SER A 293 23.97 -28.96 3.39
N GLN A 294 22.83 -28.37 3.75
CA GLN A 294 21.80 -29.05 4.56
C GLN A 294 20.91 -30.02 3.76
N ALA A 295 20.75 -29.81 2.44
CA ALA A 295 19.92 -30.67 1.60
C ALA A 295 20.67 -31.93 1.09
N LYS A 296 22.00 -31.85 0.90
CA LYS A 296 22.81 -33.00 0.48
C LYS A 296 23.08 -33.98 1.62
N GLU A 297 23.18 -33.49 2.86
CA GLU A 297 23.40 -34.35 4.03
C GLU A 297 22.17 -35.22 4.36
N LYS A 298 20.95 -34.64 4.31
CA LYS A 298 19.70 -35.39 4.49
C LYS A 298 19.49 -36.47 3.43
N ASN A 299 19.79 -36.18 2.16
CA ASN A 299 19.63 -37.15 1.06
C ASN A 299 20.68 -38.26 1.05
N ARG A 300 21.84 -38.08 1.72
CA ARG A 300 22.88 -39.11 1.82
C ARG A 300 22.61 -40.12 2.94
N VAL A 301 21.97 -39.68 4.03
CA VAL A 301 21.50 -40.55 5.13
C VAL A 301 20.29 -41.39 4.70
N GLN A 302 19.35 -40.79 3.95
CA GLN A 302 18.14 -41.48 3.49
C GLN A 302 18.44 -42.65 2.51
N LYS A 303 19.51 -42.55 1.71
CA LYS A 303 19.87 -43.52 0.67
C LYS A 303 20.64 -44.76 1.18
N ARG A 304 21.04 -44.81 2.46
CA ARG A 304 21.82 -45.93 3.02
C ARG A 304 21.00 -46.98 3.79
N VAL A 305 19.70 -46.78 3.99
CA VAL A 305 18.90 -47.63 4.91
C VAL A 305 17.91 -48.57 4.20
N THR A 306 17.79 -48.56 2.87
CA THR A 306 16.83 -49.43 2.16
C THR A 306 17.43 -50.76 1.69
N HIS A 307 17.75 -51.66 2.63
CA HIS A 307 17.87 -53.11 2.36
C HIS A 307 17.67 -53.97 3.63
N ASN A 308 16.41 -54.14 4.07
CA ASN A 308 15.79 -55.39 4.57
C ASN A 308 14.40 -55.08 5.16
N PRO A 309 13.37 -55.93 4.95
CA PRO A 309 12.05 -55.71 5.53
C PRO A 309 11.91 -56.48 6.85
N THR A 310 11.81 -55.75 7.97
CA THR A 310 11.21 -56.27 9.20
C THR A 310 10.24 -55.22 9.73
N VAL A 311 8.99 -55.65 9.92
CA VAL A 311 7.88 -54.87 10.45
C VAL A 311 8.20 -54.46 11.89
N GLU A 312 8.35 -53.16 12.13
CA GLU A 312 8.15 -52.57 13.46
C GLU A 312 7.32 -51.29 13.30
N MET A 313 6.13 -51.29 13.90
CA MET A 313 5.36 -50.08 14.11
C MET A 313 6.09 -49.20 15.12
N ALA A 314 6.45 -47.98 14.71
CA ALA A 314 7.00 -46.95 15.59
C ALA A 314 6.01 -45.76 15.70
N PRO A 315 6.00 -45.07 16.86
CA PRO A 315 4.79 -44.59 17.51
C PRO A 315 4.34 -43.19 17.05
N SER A 316 3.06 -42.91 17.32
CA SER A 316 2.42 -41.60 17.22
C SER A 316 3.27 -40.49 17.89
N VAL A 317 3.57 -39.44 17.15
CA VAL A 317 4.19 -38.22 17.67
C VAL A 317 3.24 -37.57 18.69
N PRO A 318 3.66 -37.30 19.94
CA PRO A 318 2.80 -36.68 20.94
C PRO A 318 2.68 -35.17 20.69
N THR A 319 1.44 -34.70 20.63
CA THR A 319 1.05 -33.33 20.98
C THR A 319 1.36 -33.09 22.46
N THR A 320 2.26 -32.16 22.76
CA THR A 320 2.37 -31.57 24.11
C THR A 320 2.57 -30.06 24.01
N ALA A 321 1.43 -29.36 24.00
CA ALA A 321 1.30 -28.13 24.74
C ALA A 321 1.40 -28.46 26.24
N LYS A 322 2.36 -27.83 26.94
CA LYS A 322 2.35 -27.45 28.36
C LYS A 322 3.79 -27.09 28.74
N SER A 323 4.08 -25.79 28.81
CA SER A 323 5.14 -25.27 29.68
C SER A 323 4.46 -24.32 30.67
N SER A 324 4.68 -24.62 31.94
CA SER A 324 4.10 -24.00 33.12
C SER A 324 4.80 -22.70 33.50
N ARG A 325 4.04 -21.86 34.19
CA ARG A 325 4.29 -20.49 34.65
C ARG A 325 5.41 -20.32 35.70
N ALA A 326 6.56 -21.00 35.57
CA ALA A 326 7.61 -20.98 36.59
C ALA A 326 9.05 -20.69 36.08
N ASP A 327 9.30 -20.65 34.77
CA ASP A 327 10.68 -20.55 34.24
C ASP A 327 11.05 -19.15 33.69
N ILE A 328 10.36 -18.07 34.13
CA ILE A 328 10.60 -16.69 33.65
C ILE A 328 11.14 -15.74 34.75
N LEU A 329 11.46 -16.24 35.94
CA LEU A 329 11.72 -15.37 37.11
C LEU A 329 13.16 -15.30 37.62
N ASP A 330 14.18 -15.62 36.82
CA ASP A 330 15.55 -15.77 37.37
C ASP A 330 16.66 -15.14 36.52
N MET A 331 16.43 -13.98 35.89
CA MET A 331 17.50 -13.41 35.05
C MET A 331 17.79 -11.92 35.08
N TYR A 332 17.16 -11.06 35.90
CA TYR A 332 17.64 -9.68 36.09
C TYR A 332 17.14 -9.04 37.39
N GLU A 333 17.88 -9.21 38.50
CA GLU A 333 17.94 -8.27 39.63
C GLU A 333 19.40 -8.12 40.12
N ASP A 334 19.69 -6.97 40.74
CA ASP A 334 20.96 -6.38 41.21
C ASP A 334 21.76 -5.55 40.17
N GLU A 335 21.99 -4.23 40.29
CA GLU A 335 21.75 -3.22 41.35
C GLU A 335 21.88 -1.79 40.74
N PRO A 336 21.54 -0.70 41.49
CA PRO A 336 21.28 0.65 40.95
C PRO A 336 22.50 1.59 41.03
N GLN A 337 22.60 2.56 40.11
CA GLN A 337 23.41 3.77 40.33
C GLN A 337 22.59 5.03 40.05
N GLN A 338 22.28 5.74 41.14
CA GLN A 338 21.78 7.11 41.16
C GLN A 338 22.86 8.05 41.72
N MET A 339 22.91 9.25 41.13
CA MET A 339 23.34 10.55 41.71
C MET A 339 24.83 10.91 41.85
N ARG A 340 25.21 11.98 41.12
CA ARG A 340 26.11 13.12 41.47
C ARG A 340 25.88 14.23 40.42
N ILE A 341 25.66 15.52 40.67
CA ILE A 341 25.43 16.43 41.81
C ILE A 341 24.47 17.51 41.27
#